data_AF-A0ABD2T119-F1
#
_entry.id   AF-A0ABD2T119-F1
#
_cell.length_a   1.000
_cell.length_b   1.000
_cell.length_c   1.000
_cell.angle_alpha   90.00
_cell.angle_beta   90.00
_cell.angle_gamma   90.00
#
_symmetry.space_group_name_H-M   'P 1'
#
loop_
_entity.id
_entity.type
_entity.pdbx_description
1 polymer ?
#
loop_
_entity_poly.entity_id
_entity_poly.type
_entity_poly.pdbx_seq_one_letter_code
_entity_poly.pdbx_strand_id
1 'polypeptide(L)'
;MLQSGIANRAVGETQMNMSSSRSHCLYIFTVHQDLTKDKRTKFGKLILVDLAGSEKVEKTGAEGKILEEAKTINQSLTALGKVINAMTSSTPGKPTHIPYRDSKLTRILQDALVSSTS
;
A
#
# COMPACT_ATOMS: atom_id res chain seq x y z
N MET A 1 -31.16 -5.19 -6.50
CA MET A 1 -29.69 -5.14 -6.62
C MET A 1 -29.06 -3.97 -5.86
N LEU A 2 -29.54 -2.72 -5.99
CA LEU A 2 -29.05 -1.58 -5.20
C LEU A 2 -29.23 -1.75 -3.68
N GLN A 3 -30.39 -2.25 -3.23
CA GLN A 3 -30.65 -2.48 -1.80
C GLN A 3 -29.68 -3.49 -1.17
N SER A 4 -29.38 -4.59 -1.87
CA SER A 4 -28.41 -5.60 -1.43
C SER A 4 -26.98 -5.06 -1.45
N GLY A 5 -26.65 -4.18 -2.41
CA GLY A 5 -25.38 -3.46 -2.45
C GLY A 5 -25.22 -2.49 -1.28
N ILE A 6 -26.28 -1.79 -0.88
CA ILE A 6 -26.29 -0.88 0.28
C ILE A 6 -26.20 -1.66 1.60
N ALA A 7 -26.91 -2.79 1.73
CA ALA A 7 -26.82 -3.65 2.91
C ALA A 7 -25.42 -4.29 3.05
N ASN A 8 -24.85 -4.78 1.94
CA ASN A 8 -23.45 -5.24 1.90
C ASN A 8 -22.45 -4.11 2.11
N ARG A 9 -22.80 -2.87 1.74
CA ARG A 9 -22.00 -1.67 2.03
C ARG A 9 -22.09 -1.26 3.49
N ALA A 10 -23.21 -1.40 4.19
CA ALA A 10 -23.32 -1.07 5.61
C ALA A 10 -22.64 -2.12 6.51
N VAL A 11 -22.82 -3.41 6.20
CA VAL A 11 -22.11 -4.52 6.86
C VAL A 11 -20.63 -4.52 6.45
N GLY A 12 -20.34 -4.20 5.18
CA GLY A 12 -19.01 -3.91 4.67
C GLY A 12 -18.39 -2.74 5.43
N GLU A 13 -18.99 -1.57 5.50
CA GLU A 13 -18.46 -0.42 6.24
C GLU A 13 -18.23 -0.71 7.73
N THR A 14 -18.93 -1.67 8.35
CA THR A 14 -18.68 -2.03 9.77
C THR A 14 -17.64 -3.14 9.96
N GLN A 15 -17.67 -4.23 9.16
CA GLN A 15 -16.67 -5.31 9.21
C GLN A 15 -15.37 -4.93 8.48
N MET A 16 -15.49 -4.30 7.32
CA MET A 16 -14.40 -3.73 6.54
C MET A 16 -13.76 -2.57 7.30
N ASN A 17 -14.45 -1.63 7.99
CA ASN A 17 -13.72 -0.62 8.77
C ASN A 17 -12.85 -1.22 9.87
N MET A 18 -13.33 -2.25 10.57
CA MET A 18 -12.55 -2.83 11.66
C MET A 18 -11.38 -3.68 11.13
N SER A 19 -11.57 -4.36 10.00
CA SER A 19 -10.54 -5.17 9.34
C SER A 19 -9.60 -4.36 8.44
N SER A 20 -10.05 -3.25 7.83
CA SER A 20 -9.27 -2.33 6.98
C SER A 20 -8.41 -1.42 7.83
N SER A 21 -8.89 -1.00 9.00
CA SER A 21 -8.05 -0.32 9.99
C SER A 21 -6.82 -1.15 10.37
N ARG A 22 -6.88 -2.48 10.16
CA ARG A 22 -5.84 -3.44 10.55
C ARG A 22 -5.14 -4.14 9.39
N SER A 23 -5.40 -3.77 8.14
CA SER A 23 -4.73 -4.38 6.98
C SER A 23 -4.60 -3.43 5.80
N HIS A 24 -3.45 -3.47 5.12
CA HIS A 24 -3.25 -2.71 3.88
C HIS A 24 -3.90 -3.43 2.71
N CYS A 25 -4.65 -2.72 1.89
CA CYS A 25 -5.27 -3.25 0.68
C CYS A 25 -4.63 -2.63 -0.57
N LEU A 26 -4.32 -3.47 -1.57
CA LEU A 26 -3.74 -3.04 -2.83
C LEU A 26 -4.59 -3.55 -3.98
N TYR A 27 -5.06 -2.64 -4.83
CA TYR A 27 -5.73 -2.96 -6.09
C TYR A 27 -4.80 -2.61 -7.26
N ILE A 28 -4.38 -3.63 -8.01
CA ILE A 28 -3.45 -3.49 -9.14
C ILE A 28 -4.23 -3.71 -10.43
N PHE A 29 -4.41 -2.63 -11.19
CA PHE A 29 -5.01 -2.65 -12.52
C PHE A 29 -3.90 -2.63 -13.56
N THR A 30 -3.84 -3.66 -14.41
CA THR A 30 -2.91 -3.68 -15.54
C THR A 30 -3.71 -3.53 -16.82
N VAL A 31 -3.39 -2.48 -17.58
CA VAL A 31 -4.00 -2.17 -18.87
C VAL A 31 -3.05 -2.61 -19.96
N HIS A 32 -3.56 -3.42 -20.89
CA HIS A 32 -2.83 -3.90 -22.05
C HIS A 32 -3.43 -3.26 -23.29
N GLN A 33 -2.58 -2.69 -24.15
CA GLN A 33 -3.01 -2.13 -25.42
C GLN A 33 -2.15 -2.70 -26.55
N ASP A 34 -2.76 -3.53 -27.39
CA ASP A 34 -2.13 -4.05 -28.60
C ASP A 34 -2.29 -3.08 -29.76
N LEU A 35 -1.18 -2.56 -30.28
CA LEU A 35 -1.17 -1.81 -31.53
C LEU A 35 -1.03 -2.80 -32.69
N THR A 36 -2.17 -3.18 -33.24
CA THR A 36 -2.32 -4.15 -34.35
C THR A 36 -1.51 -3.80 -35.60
N LYS A 37 -1.21 -2.52 -35.84
CA LYS A 37 -0.42 -2.08 -37.00
C LYS A 37 1.08 -2.31 -36.85
N ASP A 38 1.63 -2.26 -35.63
CA ASP A 38 3.08 -2.30 -35.40
C ASP A 38 3.54 -3.57 -34.66
N LYS A 39 2.64 -4.50 -34.32
CA LYS A 39 2.90 -5.64 -33.42
C LYS A 39 3.54 -5.22 -32.09
N ARG A 40 3.29 -3.99 -31.64
CA ARG A 40 3.76 -3.45 -30.36
C ARG A 40 2.65 -3.54 -29.34
N THR A 41 2.95 -4.04 -28.15
CA THR A 41 2.03 -4.00 -27.00
C THR A 41 2.51 -2.94 -26.01
N LYS A 42 1.60 -2.07 -25.57
CA LYS A 42 1.81 -1.16 -24.45
C LYS A 42 1.18 -1.73 -23.20
N PHE A 43 1.81 -1.47 -22.07
CA PHE A 43 1.35 -1.88 -20.76
C PHE A 43 1.30 -0.64 -19.86
N GLY A 44 0.21 -0.49 -19.11
CA GLY A 44 0.08 0.50 -18.05
C GLY A 44 -0.30 -0.20 -16.75
N LYS A 45 0.28 0.21 -15.63
CA LYS A 45 -0.04 -0.33 -14.31
C LYS A 45 -0.52 0.81 -13.40
N LEU A 46 -1.76 0.71 -12.92
CA LEU A 46 -2.32 1.59 -11.91
C LEU A 46 -2.45 0.80 -10.61
N ILE A 47 -1.86 1.32 -9.54
CA ILE A 47 -1.95 0.72 -8.21
C ILE A 47 -2.73 1.69 -7.31
N LEU A 48 -3.89 1.25 -6.81
CA LEU A 48 -4.61 1.93 -5.74
C LEU A 48 -4.25 1.26 -4.42
N VAL A 49 -3.81 2.06 -3.45
CA VAL A 49 -3.38 1.57 -2.14
C VAL A 49 -4.29 2.18 -1.09
N ASP A 50 -4.95 1.33 -0.31
CA ASP A 50 -5.65 1.70 0.92
C ASP A 50 -4.79 1.25 2.10
N LEU A 51 -4.40 2.21 2.94
CA LEU A 51 -3.46 1.97 4.03
C LEU A 51 -4.23 1.83 5.35
N ALA A 52 -3.85 0.82 6.13
CA ALA A 52 -4.33 0.65 7.49
C ALA A 52 -3.97 1.84 8.39
N GLY A 53 -4.64 1.90 9.56
CA GLY A 53 -4.43 2.94 10.55
C GLY A 53 -2.98 2.98 11.07
N SER A 54 -2.49 4.19 11.34
CA SER A 54 -1.13 4.45 11.86
C SER A 54 -1.11 4.76 13.36
N GLU A 55 -2.15 4.38 14.09
CA GLU A 55 -2.29 4.74 15.49
C GLU A 55 -1.17 4.15 16.36
N LYS A 56 -0.78 4.93 17.39
CA LYS A 56 0.21 4.50 18.37
C LYS A 56 -0.38 3.39 19.24
N VAL A 57 0.25 2.24 19.18
CA VAL A 57 -0.04 1.05 19.99
C VAL A 57 -0.15 1.36 21.50
N GLU A 58 0.69 2.28 22.01
CA GLU A 58 0.65 2.70 23.42
C GLU A 58 -0.68 3.31 23.85
N LYS A 59 -1.47 3.83 22.90
CA LYS A 59 -2.77 4.47 23.15
C LYS A 59 -3.96 3.51 23.00
N THR A 60 -3.75 2.30 22.49
CA THR A 60 -4.84 1.38 22.14
C THR A 60 -5.12 0.34 23.22
N GLY A 61 -4.23 0.18 24.22
CA GLY A 61 -4.35 -0.87 25.23
C GLY A 61 -4.30 -2.29 24.62
N ALA A 62 -3.71 -2.43 23.42
CA ALA A 62 -3.62 -3.70 22.72
C ALA A 62 -2.64 -4.66 23.42
N GLU A 63 -3.08 -5.90 23.63
CA GLU A 63 -2.29 -6.96 24.24
C GLU A 63 -2.22 -8.21 23.34
N GLY A 64 -1.23 -9.07 23.61
CA GLY A 64 -1.07 -10.36 22.94
C GLY A 64 -1.04 -10.27 21.41
N LYS A 65 -1.93 -10.99 20.73
CA LYS A 65 -1.98 -11.02 19.25
C LYS A 65 -2.33 -9.67 18.62
N ILE A 66 -3.16 -8.87 19.30
CA ILE A 66 -3.59 -7.56 18.79
C ILE A 66 -2.40 -6.59 18.79
N LEU A 67 -1.55 -6.67 19.81
CA LEU A 67 -0.30 -5.90 19.90
C LEU A 67 0.65 -6.22 18.75
N GLU A 68 0.87 -7.51 18.46
CA GLU A 68 1.76 -7.94 17.38
C GLU A 68 1.24 -7.55 15.99
N GLU A 69 -0.07 -7.59 15.79
CA GLU A 69 -0.69 -7.12 14.56
C GLU A 69 -0.51 -5.61 14.38
N ALA A 70 -0.78 -4.82 15.44
CA ALA A 70 -0.60 -3.37 15.42
C ALA A 70 0.87 -2.97 15.17
N LYS A 71 1.84 -3.71 15.72
CA LYS A 71 3.27 -3.54 15.41
C LYS A 71 3.56 -3.81 13.94
N THR A 72 3.02 -4.88 13.37
CA THR A 72 3.24 -5.25 11.97
C THR A 72 2.69 -4.20 11.00
N ILE A 73 1.49 -3.68 11.29
CA ILE A 73 0.88 -2.57 10.53
C ILE A 73 1.80 -1.35 10.56
N ASN A 74 2.17 -0.90 11.76
CA ASN A 74 3.03 0.28 11.94
C ASN A 74 4.43 0.10 11.34
N GLN A 75 4.99 -1.12 11.36
CA GLN A 75 6.27 -1.42 10.74
C GLN A 75 6.21 -1.21 9.22
N SER A 76 5.16 -1.70 8.57
CA SER A 76 5.00 -1.51 7.12
C SER A 76 4.75 -0.05 6.71
N LEU A 77 4.00 0.72 7.51
CA LEU A 77 3.82 2.17 7.30
C LEU A 77 5.13 2.94 7.51
N THR A 78 5.89 2.59 8.54
CA THR A 78 7.22 3.18 8.81
C THR A 78 8.19 2.90 7.67
N ALA A 79 8.22 1.66 7.15
CA ALA A 79 9.03 1.28 6.00
C ALA A 79 8.65 2.10 4.76
N LEU A 80 7.34 2.28 4.50
CA LEU A 80 6.87 3.13 3.40
C LEU A 80 7.33 4.58 3.55
N GLY A 81 7.22 5.16 4.74
CA GLY A 81 7.72 6.51 5.03
C GLY A 81 9.24 6.64 4.80
N LYS A 82 10.04 5.64 5.20
CA LYS A 82 11.48 5.61 4.92
C LYS A 82 11.78 5.58 3.42
N VAL A 83 11.06 4.76 2.66
CA VAL A 83 11.21 4.66 1.19
C VAL A 83 10.90 6.00 0.52
N ILE A 84 9.76 6.62 0.85
CA ILE A 84 9.36 7.92 0.28
C ILE A 84 10.39 9.00 0.64
N ASN A 85 10.81 9.07 1.90
CA ASN A 85 11.81 10.05 2.34
C ASN A 85 13.17 9.86 1.65
N ALA A 86 13.58 8.61 1.40
CA ALA A 86 14.81 8.33 0.68
C ALA A 86 14.71 8.74 -0.80
N MET A 87 13.53 8.56 -1.43
CA MET A 87 13.28 8.96 -2.82
C MET A 87 13.20 10.47 -3.01
N THR A 88 12.65 11.21 -2.04
CA THR A 88 12.43 12.66 -2.16
C THR A 88 13.60 13.50 -1.65
N SER A 89 14.51 12.92 -0.87
CA SER A 89 15.64 13.68 -0.33
C SER A 89 16.75 13.86 -1.36
N SER A 90 16.75 15.02 -2.03
CA SER A 90 17.80 15.48 -2.95
C SER A 90 19.07 15.97 -2.21
N THR A 91 19.47 15.30 -1.13
CA THR A 91 20.61 15.75 -0.31
C THR A 91 21.91 15.08 -0.80
N PRO A 92 22.94 15.85 -1.20
CA PRO A 92 24.25 15.29 -1.53
C PRO A 92 24.80 14.50 -0.34
N GLY A 93 25.13 13.21 -0.53
CA GLY A 93 25.70 12.34 0.51
C GLY A 93 24.70 11.46 1.28
N LYS A 94 23.39 11.48 0.93
CA LYS A 94 22.41 10.53 1.48
C LYS A 94 22.45 9.16 0.78
N PRO A 95 21.94 8.08 1.42
CA PRO A 95 22.14 6.71 0.97
C PRO A 95 21.56 6.48 -0.42
N THR A 96 22.40 5.96 -1.32
CA THR A 96 22.03 5.44 -2.65
C THR A 96 21.00 4.30 -2.56
N HIS A 97 20.89 3.66 -1.40
CA HIS A 97 20.04 2.51 -1.17
C HIS A 97 18.67 2.91 -0.60
N ILE A 98 17.61 2.65 -1.38
CA ILE A 98 16.22 2.80 -0.93
C ILE A 98 15.75 1.47 -0.31
N PRO A 99 15.26 1.46 0.95
CA PRO A 99 15.00 0.23 1.71
C PRO A 99 13.66 -0.43 1.36
N TYR A 100 13.41 -0.76 0.09
CA TYR A 100 12.16 -1.42 -0.34
C TYR A 100 11.93 -2.78 0.33
N ARG A 101 12.99 -3.42 0.86
CA ARG A 101 12.94 -4.74 1.50
C ARG A 101 12.44 -4.74 2.94
N ASP A 102 12.31 -3.57 3.57
CA ASP A 102 11.94 -3.45 4.99
C ASP A 102 10.49 -3.90 5.27
N SER A 103 9.64 -4.01 4.24
CA SER A 103 8.30 -4.58 4.37
C SER A 103 7.82 -5.24 3.08
N LYS A 104 6.81 -6.11 3.19
CA LYS A 104 6.12 -6.68 2.00
C LYS A 104 5.44 -5.58 1.18
N LEU A 105 4.84 -4.59 1.84
CA LEU A 105 4.18 -3.44 1.20
C LEU A 105 5.14 -2.69 0.28
N THR A 106 6.29 -2.25 0.82
CA THR A 106 7.31 -1.50 0.06
C THR A 106 7.93 -2.31 -1.07
N ARG A 107 8.01 -3.64 -0.91
CA ARG A 107 8.55 -4.54 -1.93
C ARG A 107 7.58 -4.75 -3.09
N ILE A 108 6.27 -4.79 -2.82
CA ILE A 108 5.23 -4.83 -3.88
C ILE A 108 5.19 -3.51 -4.64
N LEU A 109 5.29 -2.38 -3.92
CA LEU A 109 5.22 -1.04 -4.51
C LEU A 109 6.51 -0.62 -5.23
N GLN A 110 7.62 -1.33 -5.05
CA GLN A 110 8.92 -0.98 -5.61
C GLN A 110 8.85 -0.68 -7.11
N ASP A 111 8.22 -1.55 -7.90
CA ASP A 111 8.12 -1.41 -9.36
C ASP A 111 7.42 -0.11 -9.76
N ALA A 112 6.31 0.23 -9.11
CA ALA A 112 5.57 1.45 -9.38
C ALA A 112 6.29 2.71 -8.88
N LEU A 113 6.99 2.63 -7.75
CA LEU A 113 7.71 3.77 -7.16
C LEU A 113 8.99 4.11 -7.94
N VAL A 114 9.72 3.10 -8.44
CA VAL A 114 10.94 3.29 -9.23
C VAL A 114 10.62 3.85 -10.62
N SER A 115 9.55 3.36 -11.27
CA SER A 115 9.21 3.79 -12.64
C SER A 115 8.72 5.23 -12.73
N SER A 116 8.11 5.77 -11.67
CA SER A 116 7.61 7.15 -11.64
C SER A 116 8.71 8.22 -11.53
N THR A 117 9.94 7.82 -11.22
CA THR A 117 11.09 8.72 -11.03
C THR A 117 12.15 8.62 -12.12
N SER A 118 11.87 7.94 -13.23
CA SER A 118 12.77 7.83 -14.41
C SER A 118 12.32 8.72 -15.56
#